data_AF-A0A443R1A8-F1
#
_entry.id   AF-A0A443R1A8-F1
#
_cell.length_a   1.000
_cell.length_b   1.000
_cell.length_c   1.000
_cell.angle_alpha   90.00
_cell.angle_beta   90.00
_cell.angle_gamma   90.00
#
_symmetry.space_group_name_H-M   'P 1'
#
loop_
_entity.id
_entity.type
_entity.pdbx_description
1 polymer ?
#
loop_
_entity_poly.entity_id
_entity_poly.type
_entity_poly.pdbx_seq_one_letter_code
_entity_poly.pdbx_strand_id
1 'polypeptide(L)'
;MVWAAFSATGKTSIAFIDGRMNASKYQDLLGDYLLPDGPVIGGEEWLFQQDNAAIYRAASTMSWFTTKRGRILPWPSRSPDLNPIKNVLGILCRTVYANGRPHSSKDELKTAIAQT
;
A
#
# COMPACT_ATOMS: atom_id res chain seq x y z
N MET A 1 -6.90 7.22 5.96
CA MET A 1 -5.95 6.09 5.99
C MET A 1 -4.88 6.34 4.94
N VAL A 2 -3.74 5.66 5.02
CA VAL A 2 -2.73 5.69 3.95
C VAL A 2 -2.56 4.31 3.34
N TRP A 3 -2.17 4.26 2.07
CA TRP A 3 -1.72 3.05 1.39
C TRP A 3 -0.44 3.37 0.63
N ALA A 4 0.48 2.42 0.62
CA ALA A 4 1.70 2.47 -0.18
C ALA A 4 2.20 1.04 -0.41
N ALA A 5 3.01 0.87 -1.44
CA ALA A 5 3.78 -0.34 -1.69
C ALA A 5 5.26 0.00 -1.88
N PHE A 6 6.13 -1.00 -1.71
CA PHE A 6 7.56 -0.83 -1.91
C PHE A 6 8.21 -2.14 -2.36
N SER A 7 9.42 -2.02 -2.88
CA SER A 7 10.33 -3.10 -3.23
C SER A 7 11.71 -2.83 -2.62
N ALA A 8 12.69 -3.70 -2.91
CA ALA A 8 14.08 -3.47 -2.54
C ALA A 8 14.72 -2.24 -3.23
N THR A 9 14.20 -1.82 -4.39
CA THR A 9 14.82 -0.77 -5.23
C THR A 9 14.02 0.52 -5.29
N GLY A 10 12.79 0.54 -4.75
CA GLY A 10 11.95 1.72 -4.79
C GLY A 10 10.64 1.59 -4.02
N LYS A 11 9.80 2.61 -4.13
CA LYS A 11 8.49 2.69 -3.49
C LYS A 11 7.49 3.39 -4.39
N THR A 12 6.21 3.12 -4.16
CA THR A 12 5.14 3.89 -4.78
C THR A 12 4.99 5.25 -4.10
N SER A 13 4.22 6.14 -4.73
CA SER A 13 3.65 7.28 -4.02
C SER A 13 2.70 6.81 -2.91
N ILE A 14 2.58 7.61 -1.84
CA ILE A 14 1.62 7.35 -0.74
C ILE A 14 0.23 7.83 -1.18
N ALA A 15 -0.74 6.93 -1.17
CA ALA A 15 -2.14 7.25 -1.42
C ALA A 15 -2.84 7.63 -0.10
N PHE A 16 -3.50 8.79 -0.07
CA PHE A 16 -4.39 9.17 1.02
C PHE A 16 -5.81 8.70 0.74
N ILE A 17 -6.32 7.82 1.61
CA ILE A 17 -7.65 7.24 1.48
C ILE A 17 -8.60 7.98 2.42
N ASP A 18 -9.61 8.61 1.81
CA ASP A 18 -10.73 9.23 2.51
C ASP A 18 -11.93 8.28 2.56
N GLY A 19 -12.48 8.11 3.78
CA GLY A 19 -13.59 7.21 4.05
C GLY A 19 -13.22 5.72 4.01
N ARG A 20 -14.23 4.86 3.85
CA ARG A 20 -14.09 3.41 3.86
C ARG A 20 -13.67 2.88 2.48
N MET A 21 -12.66 2.02 2.47
CA MET A 21 -12.22 1.28 1.28
C MET A 21 -13.18 0.12 0.98
N ASN A 22 -13.54 -0.04 -0.29
CA ASN A 22 -14.25 -1.22 -0.81
C ASN A 22 -13.45 -1.85 -1.95
N ALA A 23 -13.92 -2.96 -2.51
CA ALA A 23 -13.19 -3.68 -3.56
C ALA A 23 -12.98 -2.83 -4.82
N SER A 24 -13.98 -2.07 -5.27
CA SER A 24 -13.87 -1.21 -6.46
C SER A 24 -12.84 -0.10 -6.26
N LYS A 25 -12.95 0.66 -5.16
CA LYS A 25 -11.98 1.72 -4.82
C LYS A 25 -10.57 1.18 -4.66
N TYR A 26 -10.44 -0.07 -4.21
CA TYR A 26 -9.14 -0.71 -4.10
C TYR A 26 -8.56 -1.05 -5.48
N GLN A 27 -9.38 -1.51 -6.42
CA GLN A 27 -8.96 -1.71 -7.81
C GLN A 27 -8.49 -0.39 -8.43
N ASP A 28 -9.25 0.69 -8.26
CA ASP A 28 -8.86 2.04 -8.73
C ASP A 28 -7.51 2.44 -8.12
N LEU A 29 -7.35 2.29 -6.81
CA LEU A 29 -6.10 2.59 -6.11
C LEU A 29 -4.91 1.75 -6.61
N LEU A 30 -5.10 0.46 -6.88
CA LEU A 30 -4.05 -0.37 -7.49
C LEU A 30 -3.72 0.12 -8.90
N GLY A 31 -4.73 0.56 -9.66
CA GLY A 31 -4.57 1.09 -11.01
C GLY A 31 -3.77 2.39 -11.02
N ASP A 32 -4.05 3.28 -10.08
CA ASP A 32 -3.44 4.60 -10.01
C ASP A 32 -2.04 4.59 -9.40
N TYR A 33 -1.79 3.73 -8.41
CA TYR A 33 -0.56 3.78 -7.61
C TYR A 33 0.34 2.55 -7.74
N LEU A 34 -0.20 1.35 -7.98
CA LEU A 34 0.62 0.14 -8.04
C LEU A 34 1.04 -0.21 -9.46
N LEU A 35 0.10 -0.29 -10.40
CA LEU A 35 0.38 -0.77 -11.74
C LEU A 35 1.41 0.07 -12.52
N PRO A 36 1.46 1.42 -12.38
CA PRO A 36 2.49 2.22 -13.03
C PRO A 36 3.88 1.99 -12.44
N ASP A 37 3.98 1.87 -11.11
CA ASP A 37 5.25 1.80 -10.39
C ASP A 37 5.79 0.37 -10.28
N GLY A 38 4.91 -0.64 -10.28
CA GLY A 38 5.23 -2.05 -10.05
C GLY A 38 6.37 -2.58 -10.93
N PRO A 39 6.30 -2.44 -12.27
CA PRO A 39 7.40 -2.86 -13.14
C PRO A 39 8.70 -2.06 -12.93
N VAL A 40 8.58 -0.80 -12.55
CA VAL A 40 9.73 0.10 -12.35
C VAL A 40 10.51 -0.29 -11.09
N ILE A 41 9.79 -0.55 -10.00
CA ILE A 41 10.41 -0.87 -8.70
C ILE A 41 10.58 -2.38 -8.49
N GLY A 42 9.78 -3.22 -9.14
CA GLY A 42 9.77 -4.67 -8.95
C GLY A 42 10.47 -5.46 -10.06
N GLY A 43 10.79 -4.83 -11.19
CA GLY A 43 11.29 -5.48 -12.39
C GLY A 43 10.17 -6.14 -13.22
N GLU A 44 10.55 -6.78 -14.32
CA GLU A 44 9.63 -7.36 -15.31
C GLU A 44 8.69 -8.43 -14.72
N GLU A 45 9.23 -9.28 -13.83
CA GLU A 45 8.52 -10.43 -13.24
C GLU A 45 8.06 -10.18 -11.80
N TRP A 46 7.73 -8.94 -11.46
CA TRP A 46 7.35 -8.55 -10.11
C TRP A 46 6.11 -9.31 -9.59
N LEU A 47 6.11 -9.60 -8.29
CA LEU A 47 4.99 -10.21 -7.57
C LEU A 47 4.46 -9.22 -6.52
N PHE A 48 3.16 -8.98 -6.54
CA PHE A 48 2.52 -8.12 -5.56
C PHE A 48 2.17 -8.89 -4.29
N GLN A 49 2.69 -8.43 -3.16
CA GLN A 49 2.32 -8.93 -1.85
C GLN A 49 1.22 -8.06 -1.23
N GLN A 50 0.11 -8.70 -0.83
CA GLN A 50 -0.98 -8.09 -0.08
C GLN A 50 -1.49 -9.07 0.98
N ASP A 51 -2.11 -8.56 2.06
CA ASP A 51 -2.72 -9.44 3.04
C ASP A 51 -4.08 -10.02 2.56
N ASN A 52 -4.66 -10.90 3.38
CA ASN A 52 -5.91 -11.59 3.05
C ASN A 52 -7.17 -10.81 3.47
N ALA A 53 -7.13 -9.49 3.58
CA ALA A 53 -8.34 -8.71 3.84
C ALA A 53 -9.41 -8.97 2.76
N ALA A 54 -10.68 -9.01 3.18
CA ALA A 54 -11.79 -9.43 2.32
C ALA A 54 -11.90 -8.62 1.02
N ILE A 55 -11.58 -7.33 1.05
CA ILE A 55 -11.60 -6.45 -0.14
C ILE A 55 -10.46 -6.72 -1.12
N TYR A 56 -9.31 -7.21 -0.63
CA TYR A 56 -8.14 -7.52 -1.45
C TYR A 56 -8.26 -8.90 -2.10
N ARG A 57 -8.93 -9.83 -1.40
CA ARG A 57 -9.21 -11.20 -1.86
C ARG A 57 -10.59 -11.35 -2.52
N ALA A 58 -11.35 -10.27 -2.66
CA ALA A 58 -12.64 -10.30 -3.36
C ALA A 58 -12.45 -10.83 -4.78
N ALA A 59 -13.37 -11.69 -5.25
CA ALA A 59 -13.28 -12.29 -6.57
C ALA A 59 -13.16 -11.24 -7.69
N SER A 60 -13.88 -10.12 -7.55
CA SER A 60 -13.79 -8.98 -8.47
C SER A 60 -12.40 -8.37 -8.50
N THR A 61 -11.77 -8.13 -7.34
CA THR A 61 -10.42 -7.58 -7.23
C THR A 61 -9.38 -8.53 -7.83
N MET A 62 -9.46 -9.82 -7.49
CA MET A 62 -8.53 -10.83 -8.00
C MET A 62 -8.63 -10.97 -9.52
N SER A 63 -9.86 -11.02 -10.05
CA SER A 63 -10.12 -11.07 -11.48
C SER A 63 -9.59 -9.81 -12.18
N TRP A 64 -9.98 -8.63 -11.68
CA TRP A 64 -9.52 -7.35 -12.21
C TRP A 64 -7.98 -7.29 -12.26
N PHE A 65 -7.28 -7.64 -11.19
CA PHE A 65 -5.82 -7.55 -11.15
C PHE A 65 -5.16 -8.53 -12.15
N THR A 66 -5.74 -9.72 -12.29
CA THR A 66 -5.33 -10.70 -13.30
C THR A 66 -5.50 -10.15 -14.72
N THR A 67 -6.61 -9.47 -15.03
CA THR A 67 -6.82 -8.84 -16.37
C THR A 67 -5.81 -7.74 -16.67
N LYS A 68 -5.26 -7.10 -15.62
CA LYS A 68 -4.19 -6.11 -15.73
C LYS A 68 -2.79 -6.75 -15.79
N ARG A 69 -2.71 -8.08 -15.93
CA ARG A 69 -1.48 -8.89 -15.91
C ARG A 69 -0.70 -8.79 -14.60
N GLY A 70 -1.35 -8.34 -13.52
CA GLY A 70 -0.79 -8.33 -12.19
C GLY A 70 -0.72 -9.74 -11.61
N ARG A 71 0.32 -10.03 -10.84
CA ARG A 71 0.54 -11.32 -10.17
C ARG A 71 0.57 -11.11 -8.67
N ILE A 72 -0.17 -11.93 -7.93
CA ILE A 72 -0.24 -11.85 -6.46
C ILE A 72 0.58 -12.99 -5.85
N LEU A 73 1.44 -12.65 -4.91
CA LEU A 73 2.13 -13.62 -4.07
C LEU A 73 1.11 -14.32 -3.15
N PRO A 74 1.02 -15.67 -3.16
CA PRO A 74 0.20 -16.38 -2.19
C PRO A 74 0.59 -16.02 -0.76
N TRP A 75 -0.39 -15.67 0.08
CA TRP A 75 -0.14 -15.13 1.41
C TRP A 75 -0.81 -15.96 2.51
N PRO A 76 -0.08 -16.36 3.57
CA PRO A 76 -0.69 -17.02 4.71
C PRO A 76 -1.55 -16.06 5.54
N SER A 77 -2.66 -16.56 6.07
CA SER A 77 -3.56 -15.78 6.92
C SER A 77 -2.92 -15.47 8.27
N ARG A 78 -3.19 -14.28 8.81
CA ARG A 78 -2.72 -13.82 10.14
C ARG A 78 -1.20 -13.81 10.29
N SER A 79 -0.47 -13.51 9.22
CA SER A 79 1.00 -13.42 9.24
C SER A 79 1.49 -11.99 8.97
N PRO A 80 1.20 -11.02 9.85
CA PRO A 80 1.64 -9.64 9.68
C PRO A 80 3.16 -9.49 9.82
N ASP A 81 3.80 -10.37 10.58
CA ASP A 81 5.24 -10.48 10.82
C ASP A 81 6.02 -10.76 9.54
N LEU A 82 5.43 -11.52 8.62
CA LEU A 82 6.03 -11.81 7.32
C LEU A 82 5.91 -10.64 6.34
N ASN A 83 5.13 -9.59 6.65
CA ASN A 83 4.91 -8.47 5.73
C ASN A 83 5.83 -7.27 6.01
N PRO A 84 6.85 -7.03 5.16
CA PRO A 84 7.85 -5.98 5.39
C PRO A 84 7.25 -4.56 5.43
N ILE A 85 6.10 -4.32 4.80
CA ILE A 85 5.46 -2.98 4.81
C ILE A 85 5.12 -2.53 6.24
N LYS A 86 4.89 -3.47 7.16
CA LYS A 86 4.59 -3.15 8.57
C LYS A 86 5.79 -2.47 9.23
N ASN A 87 7.02 -2.88 8.90
CA ASN A 87 8.24 -2.25 9.39
C ASN A 87 8.41 -0.85 8.79
N VAL A 88 8.19 -0.70 7.48
CA VAL A 88 8.28 0.59 6.78
C VAL A 88 7.28 1.59 7.35
N LEU A 89 6.02 1.19 7.54
CA LEU A 89 5.00 2.05 8.15
C LEU A 89 5.32 2.39 9.62
N GLY A 90 5.97 1.46 10.35
CA GLY A 90 6.48 1.72 11.68
C GLY A 90 7.58 2.78 11.70
N ILE A 91 8.51 2.74 10.73
CA ILE A 91 9.55 3.77 10.54
C ILE A 91 8.89 5.11 10.20
N LEU A 92 7.99 5.13 9.22
CA LEU A 92 7.25 6.34 8.82
C LEU A 92 6.55 6.98 10.02
N CYS A 93 5.84 6.19 10.83
CA CYS A 93 5.18 6.68 12.03
C CYS A 93 6.20 7.31 13.01
N ARG A 94 7.30 6.62 13.31
CA ARG A 94 8.35 7.17 14.19
C ARG A 94 8.96 8.47 13.66
N THR A 95 9.13 8.59 12.35
CA THR A 95 9.66 9.82 11.72
C THR A 95 8.65 10.97 11.81
N VAL A 96 7.39 10.72 11.46
CA VAL A 96 6.31 11.73 11.47
C VAL A 96 6.03 12.26 12.88
N TYR A 97 6.17 11.41 13.89
CA TYR A 97 5.96 11.75 15.31
C TYR A 97 7.28 11.93 16.08
N ALA A 98 8.41 12.13 15.39
CA ALA A 98 9.71 12.33 16.02
C ALA A 98 9.66 13.47 17.04
N ASN A 99 10.40 13.32 18.14
CA ASN A 99 10.43 14.28 19.27
C ASN A 99 9.06 14.54 19.91
N GLY A 100 8.11 13.61 19.77
CA GLY A 100 6.77 13.75 20.34
C GLY A 100 5.91 14.80 19.64
N ARG A 101 6.22 15.15 18.38
CA ARG A 101 5.48 16.15 17.59
C ARG A 101 4.01 15.75 17.44
N PRO A 102 3.04 16.52 17.99
CA PRO A 102 1.64 16.29 17.73
C PRO A 102 1.24 16.85 16.35
N HIS A 103 0.14 16.33 15.79
CA HIS A 103 -0.51 16.89 14.60
C HIS A 103 -1.96 17.22 14.94
N SER A 104 -2.34 18.47 14.76
CA SER A 104 -3.62 19.04 15.23
C SER A 104 -4.77 18.84 14.23
N SER A 105 -4.45 18.50 12.98
CA SER A 105 -5.42 18.27 11.92
C SER A 105 -4.99 17.13 10.99
N LYS A 106 -5.96 16.62 10.21
CA LYS A 106 -5.68 15.62 9.17
C LYS A 106 -4.75 16.19 8.10
N ASP A 107 -4.93 17.44 7.71
CA ASP A 107 -4.15 18.05 6.63
C ASP A 107 -2.70 18.31 7.05
N GLU A 108 -2.48 18.72 8.31
CA GLU A 108 -1.14 18.82 8.89
C GLU A 108 -0.45 17.44 8.88
N LEU A 109 -1.15 16.40 9.32
CA LEU A 109 -0.62 15.04 9.30
C LEU A 109 -0.33 14.54 7.88
N LYS A 110 -1.23 14.80 6.91
CA LYS A 110 -1.02 14.45 5.49
C LYS A 110 0.23 15.16 4.94
N THR A 111 0.40 16.43 5.27
CA THR A 111 1.57 17.24 4.86
C THR A 111 2.86 16.67 5.45
N ALA A 112 2.88 16.34 6.74
CA ALA A 112 4.05 15.76 7.38
C ALA A 112 4.43 14.39 6.78
N ILE A 113 3.45 13.54 6.48
CA ILE A 113 3.67 12.25 5.81
C ILE A 113 4.27 12.45 4.41
N ALA A 114 3.78 13.43 3.64
CA ALA A 114 4.24 13.70 2.29
C ALA A 114 5.68 14.27 2.23
N GLN A 115 6.19 14.80 3.34
CA GLN A 115 7.54 15.37 3.45
C GLN A 115 8.59 14.38 3.98
N THR A 116 8.19 13.14 4.28
CA THR A 116 9.09 12.06 4.75
C THR A 116 9.63 11.24 3.59
#